data_AF-A0A0F9PXS0-F1
#
_entry.id   AF-A0A0F9PXS0-F1
#
_cell.length_a   1.000
_cell.length_b   1.000
_cell.length_c   1.000
_cell.angle_alpha   90.00
_cell.angle_beta   90.00
_cell.angle_gamma   90.00
#
_symmetry.space_group_name_H-M   'P 1'
#
loop_
_entity.id
_entity.type
_entity.pdbx_description
1 polymer ?
#
loop_
_entity_poly.entity_id
_entity_poly.type
_entity_poly.pdbx_seq_one_letter_code
_entity_poly.pdbx_strand_id
1 'polypeptide(L)' 'MGKIVDIDEKRPGIVSELICVRCGFRWIGHRPIPTLLKDIECPNGHISFACETGQDLDAIKPAEVVV' A
#
# COMPACT_ATOMS: atom_id res chain seq x y z
N MET A 1 -21.54 -2.92 -29.21
CA MET A 1 -21.26 -3.64 -27.96
C MET A 1 -19.95 -3.14 -27.39
N GLY A 2 -19.97 -2.48 -26.23
CA GLY A 2 -18.75 -2.05 -25.55
C GLY A 2 -18.07 -3.24 -24.88
N LYS A 3 -16.75 -3.36 -25.01
CA LYS A 3 -15.96 -4.34 -24.25
C LYS A 3 -15.95 -3.91 -22.78
N ILE A 4 -16.46 -4.76 -21.89
CA ILE A 4 -16.20 -4.64 -20.45
C ILE A 4 -14.75 -5.08 -20.25
N VAL A 5 -13.93 -4.21 -19.68
CA VAL A 5 -12.53 -4.47 -19.35
C VAL A 5 -12.35 -4.32 -17.85
N ASP A 6 -11.63 -5.27 -17.27
CA ASP A 6 -11.20 -5.16 -15.89
C ASP A 6 -10.20 -3.99 -15.76
N ILE A 7 -10.48 -3.09 -14.81
CA ILE A 7 -9.63 -1.92 -14.60
C ILE A 7 -8.43 -2.24 -13.72
N ASP A 8 -8.50 -3.33 -12.94
CA ASP A 8 -7.44 -3.77 -12.04
C ASP A 8 -6.27 -4.35 -12.84
N GLU A 9 -6.54 -4.99 -13.99
CA GLU A 9 -5.51 -5.40 -14.97
C GLU A 9 -4.66 -4.22 -15.49
N LYS A 10 -5.18 -2.98 -15.37
CA LYS A 10 -4.49 -1.77 -15.84
C LYS A 10 -3.83 -0.96 -14.72
N ARG A 11 -3.90 -1.43 -13.47
CA ARG A 11 -3.31 -0.77 -12.30
C ARG A 11 -2.30 -1.69 -11.60
N PRO A 12 -1.10 -1.91 -12.19
CA PRO A 12 -0.02 -2.65 -11.52
C PRO A 12 0.62 -1.77 -10.43
N GLY A 13 -0.14 -1.51 -9.38
CA GLY A 13 0.25 -0.67 -8.25
C GLY A 13 -0.06 -1.35 -6.94
N ILE A 14 0.80 -1.12 -5.96
CA ILE A 14 0.60 -1.55 -4.58
C ILE A 14 -0.05 -0.40 -3.84
N VAL A 15 -1.14 -0.69 -3.15
CA VAL A 15 -1.73 0.19 -2.15
C VAL A 15 -1.35 -0.38 -0.79
N SER A 16 -0.68 0.42 0.03
CA SER A 16 -0.39 0.03 1.41
C SER A 16 -0.40 1.24 2.34
N GLU A 17 -0.58 0.97 3.63
CA GLU A 17 -0.37 1.98 4.66
C GLU A 17 1.14 2.18 4.86
N LEU A 18 1.56 3.44 4.88
CA LEU A 18 2.95 3.84 5.04
C LEU A 18 3.09 4.74 6.26
N ILE A 19 4.22 4.63 6.95
CA ILE A 19 4.67 5.56 7.98
C ILE A 19 6.01 6.16 7.61
N CYS A 20 6.20 7.46 7.87
CA CYS A 20 7.50 8.09 7.78
C CYS A 20 8.20 7.98 9.14
N VAL A 21 9.25 7.17 9.25
CA VAL A 21 9.95 6.97 10.54
C VAL A 21 10.66 8.23 11.04
N ARG A 22 10.81 9.26 10.19
CA ARG A 22 11.41 10.55 10.57
C ARG A 22 10.41 11.53 11.21
N CYS A 23 9.17 11.60 10.73
CA CYS A 23 8.18 12.56 11.24
C CYS A 23 6.92 11.91 11.84
N GLY A 24 6.82 10.58 11.80
CA GLY A 24 5.69 9.81 12.35
C GLY A 24 4.39 9.92 11.56
N PHE A 25 4.36 10.69 10.46
CA PHE A 25 3.14 10.83 9.65
C PHE A 25 2.79 9.51 8.96
N ARG A 26 1.51 9.13 9.01
CA ARG A 26 0.96 7.92 8.39
C ARG A 26 0.07 8.31 7.21
N TRP A 27 0.12 7.54 6.13
CA TRP A 27 -0.73 7.77 4.96
C TRP A 27 -0.97 6.47 4.19
N ILE A 28 -2.01 6.47 3.36
CA ILE A 28 -2.24 5.40 2.37
C ILE A 28 -1.51 5.81 1.09
N GLY A 29 -0.53 5.01 0.67
CA GLY A 29 0.26 5.24 -0.53
C GLY A 29 -0.12 4.27 -1.64
N HIS A 30 -0.36 4.80 -2.85
CA HIS A 30 -0.41 4.01 -4.08
C HIS A 30 0.88 4.22 -4.87
N ARG A 31 1.57 3.14 -5.25
CA ARG A 31 2.82 3.20 -6.01
C ARG A 31 2.95 2.06 -7.01
N PRO A 32 3.66 2.24 -8.13
CA PRO A 32 4.05 1.12 -9.00
C PRO A 32 4.78 0.02 -8.22
N ILE A 33 4.57 -1.24 -8.60
CA ILE A 33 5.28 -2.40 -8.00
C ILE A 33 6.81 -2.23 -7.90
N PRO A 34 7.54 -1.69 -8.91
CA PRO A 34 8.99 -1.55 -8.80
C PRO A 34 9.46 -0.42 -7.87
N THR A 35 8.55 0.40 -7.33
CA THR A 35 8.92 1.51 -6.44
C THR A 35 9.42 0.97 -5.10
N LEU A 36 10.70 1.21 -4.80
CA LEU A 36 11.32 0.83 -3.54
C LEU A 36 10.89 1.81 -2.43
N LEU A 37 10.77 1.33 -1.20
CA LEU A 37 10.40 2.16 -0.04
C LEU A 37 11.36 3.33 0.19
N LYS A 38 12.65 3.13 -0.09
CA LYS A 38 13.67 4.18 0.02
C LYS A 38 13.49 5.33 -0.99
N ASP A 39 12.70 5.13 -2.04
CA ASP A 39 12.47 6.13 -3.08
C ASP A 39 11.14 6.89 -2.84
N ILE A 40 10.40 6.54 -1.79
CA ILE A 40 9.13 7.20 -1.45
C ILE A 40 9.41 8.47 -0.67
N GLU A 41 8.79 9.56 -1.12
CA GLU A 41 8.71 10.83 -0.40
C GLU A 41 7.44 10.85 0.47
N CYS A 42 7.58 11.19 1.75
CA CYS A 42 6.43 11.38 2.62
C CYS A 42 5.74 12.72 2.32
N PRO A 43 4.44 12.89 2.68
CA PRO A 43 3.71 14.14 2.44
C PRO A 43 4.31 15.40 3.08
N ASN A 44 5.25 15.22 4.02
CA ASN A 44 5.98 16.31 4.67
C ASN A 44 7.38 16.57 4.05
N GLY A 45 7.70 15.96 2.91
CA GLY A 45 8.91 16.24 2.13
C GLY A 45 10.17 15.45 2.50
N HIS A 46 10.05 14.35 3.26
CA HIS A 46 11.19 13.48 3.58
C HIS A 46 11.27 12.29 2.63
N ILE A 47 12.44 12.07 2.03
CA ILE A 47 12.71 10.94 1.13
C ILE A 47 13.45 9.84 1.90
N SER A 48 13.21 8.58 1.56
CA SER A 48 13.90 7.40 2.12
C SER A 48 13.57 7.02 3.55
N PHE A 49 12.53 7.62 4.13
CA PHE A 49 12.08 7.30 5.50
C PHE A 49 10.73 6.58 5.54
N ALA A 50 10.20 6.14 4.40
CA ALA A 50 8.93 5.41 4.36
C ALA A 50 9.13 3.93 4.73
N CYS A 51 8.23 3.41 5.56
CA CYS A 51 8.08 1.98 5.85
C CYS A 51 6.62 1.59 5.69
N GLU A 52 6.36 0.36 5.26
CA GLU A 52 4.99 -0.17 5.26
C GLU A 52 4.55 -0.52 6.67
N THR A 53 3.29 -0.21 6.96
CA THR A 53 2.59 -0.58 8.18
C THR A 53 1.23 -1.17 7.83
N GLY A 54 0.49 -1.57 8.86
CA GLY A 54 -0.78 -2.25 8.70
C GLY A 54 -0.61 -3.76 8.69
N GLN A 55 -1.74 -4.44 8.78
CA GLN A 55 -1.80 -5.90 8.76
C GLN A 55 -2.30 -6.33 7.39
N ASP A 56 -1.59 -7.25 6.76
CA ASP A 56 -2.07 -7.91 5.56
C ASP A 56 -3.32 -8.73 5.92
N LEU A 57 -4.47 -8.34 5.37
CA LEU A 57 -5.74 -9.00 5.63
C LEU A 57 -5.78 -10.41 5.02
N ASP A 58 -5.07 -10.63 3.91
CA ASP A 58 -4.97 -11.94 3.27
C ASP A 58 -4.06 -12.89 4.07
N ALA A 59 -3.16 -12.34 4.88
CA ALA A 59 -2.36 -13.11 5.84
C ALA A 59 -3.17 -13.55 7.07
N ILE A 60 -4.36 -12.96 7.30
CA ILE A 60 -5.26 -13.39 8.37
C ILE A 60 -6.13 -14.53 7.84
N LYS A 61 -5.83 -15.77 8.25
CA LYS A 61 -6.85 -16.83 8.12
C LYS A 61 -8.05 -16.41 8.97
N PRO A 62 -9.28 -16.38 8.43
CA PRO A 62 -10.44 -16.09 9.24
C PRO A 62 -10.44 -17.07 10.41
N ALA A 63 -10.52 -16.54 11.64
CA ALA A 63 -10.73 -17.39 12.80
C ALA A 63 -12.01 -18.19 12.52
N GLU A 64 -11.94 -19.52 12.67
CA GLU A 64 -13.15 -20.34 12.63
C GLU A 64 -14.13 -19.76 13.65
N VAL A 65 -15.25 -19.23 13.15
CA VAL A 65 -16.32 -18.74 13.99
C VAL A 65 -16.94 -19.99 14.61
N VAL A 66 -16.53 -20.33 15.83
CA VAL A 66 -17.20 -21.36 16.63
C VAL A 66 -18.52 -20.74 17.08
N VAL A 67 -19.59 -21.11 16.38
CA VAL A 67 -20.99 -20.79 16.74
C VAL A 67 -21.45 -21.75 17.83
#